data_AF-A0A7V4S3T9-F1
#
_entry.id   AF-A0A7V4S3T9-F1
#
_cell.length_a   1.000
_cell.length_b   1.000
_cell.length_c   1.000
_cell.angle_alpha   90.00
_cell.angle_beta   90.00
_cell.angle_gamma   90.00
#
_symmetry.space_group_name_H-M   'P 1'
#
loop_
_entity.id
_entity.type
_entity.pdbx_description
1 polymer ?
#
loop_
_entity_poly.entity_id
_entity_poly.type
_entity_poly.pdbx_seq_one_letter_code
_entity_poly.pdbx_strand_id
1 'polypeptide(L)'
;MNLDSNEIERLVKEVLEKLESKGIKLETQTKTLPSSQNFQEKPVLHSSVESAVETAFQAQKTFQELGLEHRKKIIESIRQSAIKNAEYLAKLAVEETKMGRYEHKIQKNLLAANKTPG
;
A
#
# COMPACT_ATOMS: atom_id res chain seq x y z
N MET A 1 34.31 -2.78 -18.13
CA MET A 1 34.61 -3.89 -17.20
C MET A 1 33.81 -5.09 -17.69
N ASN A 2 34.42 -5.95 -18.50
CA ASN A 2 33.77 -7.18 -18.98
C ASN A 2 34.05 -8.26 -17.95
N LEU A 3 33.06 -8.54 -17.09
CA LEU A 3 33.12 -9.71 -16.21
C LEU A 3 32.95 -10.95 -17.10
N ASP A 4 33.93 -11.84 -17.08
CA ASP A 4 33.96 -13.04 -17.90
C ASP A 4 32.85 -14.01 -17.41
N SER A 5 32.02 -14.50 -18.32
CA SER A 5 30.85 -15.34 -17.99
C SER A 5 31.24 -16.58 -17.19
N ASN A 6 32.44 -17.09 -17.43
CA ASN A 6 33.00 -18.24 -16.71
C ASN A 6 33.36 -17.92 -15.25
N GLU A 7 33.75 -16.68 -14.93
CA GLU A 7 34.00 -16.26 -13.55
C GLU A 7 32.70 -16.14 -12.76
N ILE A 8 31.63 -15.66 -13.41
CA ILE A 8 30.29 -15.56 -12.79
C ILE A 8 29.77 -16.96 -12.46
N GLU A 9 29.87 -17.91 -13.38
CA GLU A 9 29.41 -19.29 -13.14
C GLU A 9 30.16 -19.96 -11.99
N ARG A 10 31.49 -19.75 -11.90
CA ARG A 10 32.31 -20.27 -10.81
C ARG A 10 31.92 -19.67 -9.47
N LEU A 11 31.69 -18.36 -9.41
CA LEU A 11 31.25 -17.65 -8.21
C LEU A 11 29.85 -18.12 -7.76
N VAL A 12 28.91 -18.29 -8.69
CA VAL A 12 27.55 -18.77 -8.38
C VAL A 12 27.59 -20.18 -7.82
N LYS A 13 28.42 -21.06 -8.39
CA LYS A 13 28.57 -22.45 -7.92
C LYS A 13 29.17 -22.51 -6.52
N GLU A 14 30.19 -21.71 -6.25
CA GLU A 14 30.83 -21.63 -4.93
C GLU A 14 29.89 -21.05 -3.86
N VAL A 15 29.05 -20.09 -4.24
CA VAL A 15 28.02 -19.51 -3.35
C VAL A 15 26.91 -20.53 -3.06
N LEU A 16 26.48 -21.31 -4.05
CA LEU A 16 25.47 -22.36 -3.85
C LEU A 16 25.97 -23.46 -2.91
N GLU A 17 27.19 -23.97 -3.08
CA GLU A 17 27.78 -24.95 -2.16
C GLU A 17 27.91 -24.41 -0.72
N LYS A 18 28.28 -23.12 -0.58
CA LYS A 18 28.35 -22.44 0.73
C LYS A 18 26.98 -22.22 1.38
N LEU A 19 25.90 -22.14 0.60
CA LEU A 19 24.53 -21.99 1.09
C LEU A 19 23.94 -23.35 1.51
N GLU A 20 24.19 -24.40 0.75
CA GLU A 20 23.77 -25.77 1.07
C GLU A 20 24.45 -26.29 2.35
N SER A 21 25.76 -26.07 2.49
CA SER A 21 26.53 -26.46 3.68
C SER A 21 26.15 -25.71 4.96
N LYS A 22 25.49 -24.55 4.84
CA LYS A 22 24.97 -23.78 5.98
C LYS A 22 23.51 -24.08 6.32
N GLY A 23 22.84 -24.99 5.60
CA GLY A 23 21.47 -25.41 5.91
C GLY A 23 20.44 -24.27 5.86
N ILE A 24 20.70 -23.23 5.06
CA ILE A 24 19.81 -22.07 4.95
C ILE A 24 18.67 -22.45 3.99
N LYS A 25 17.47 -22.70 4.53
CA LYS A 25 16.25 -22.76 3.72
C LYS A 25 16.01 -21.36 3.15
N LEU A 26 16.06 -21.23 1.83
CA LEU A 26 15.54 -20.06 1.11
C LEU A 26 14.03 -20.05 1.25
N GLU A 27 13.53 -19.55 2.38
CA GLU A 27 12.17 -19.07 2.48
C GLU A 27 12.07 -17.82 1.62
N THR A 28 11.32 -17.92 0.52
CA THR A 28 10.86 -16.75 -0.24
C THR A 28 9.98 -15.93 0.68
N GLN A 29 10.61 -15.05 1.48
CA GLN A 29 9.91 -14.06 2.28
C GLN A 29 9.34 -13.02 1.32
N THR A 30 8.12 -13.28 0.83
CA THR A 30 7.21 -12.18 0.49
C THR A 30 7.05 -11.37 1.77
N LYS A 31 7.70 -10.22 1.81
CA LYS A 31 7.69 -9.30 2.93
C LYS A 31 6.27 -8.74 3.08
N THR A 32 5.38 -9.50 3.71
CA THR A 32 4.12 -9.00 4.22
C THR A 32 4.47 -8.03 5.34
N LEU A 33 4.02 -6.78 5.20
CA LEU A 33 4.15 -5.78 6.26
C LEU A 33 3.44 -6.31 7.54
N PRO A 34 3.93 -5.96 8.74
CA PRO A 34 3.38 -6.45 9.98
C PRO A 34 1.89 -6.09 10.10
N SER A 35 1.08 -7.14 10.20
CA SER A 35 -0.37 -7.13 10.32
C SER A 35 -0.80 -6.45 11.62
N SER A 36 -1.51 -5.32 11.46
CA SER A 36 -2.28 -4.73 12.55
C SER A 36 -3.63 -5.43 12.64
N GLN A 37 -3.78 -6.28 13.66
CA GLN A 37 -5.02 -6.72 14.31
C GLN A 37 -6.22 -7.08 13.40
N ASN A 38 -6.49 -8.39 13.25
CA ASN A 38 -7.80 -9.06 13.08
C ASN A 38 -9.01 -8.20 12.66
N PHE A 39 -8.92 -7.46 11.56
CA PHE A 39 -10.06 -7.26 10.68
C PHE A 39 -10.04 -8.44 9.71
N GLN A 40 -11.16 -9.13 9.52
CA GLN A 40 -11.25 -10.06 8.39
C GLN A 40 -11.02 -9.23 7.14
N GLU A 41 -9.80 -9.29 6.60
CA GLU A 41 -9.37 -8.59 5.40
C GLU A 41 -10.13 -9.20 4.22
N LYS A 42 -11.38 -8.77 4.02
CA LYS A 42 -11.90 -8.76 2.67
C LYS A 42 -11.01 -7.80 1.90
N PRO A 43 -10.28 -8.25 0.87
CA PRO A 43 -9.51 -7.33 0.04
C PRO A 43 -10.49 -6.29 -0.52
N VAL A 44 -10.18 -5.01 -0.31
CA VAL A 44 -10.89 -3.89 -0.94
C VAL A 44 -10.65 -3.85 -2.45
N LEU A 45 -9.75 -4.72 -2.94
CA LEU A 45 -9.43 -4.93 -4.33
C LEU A 45 -10.35 -5.98 -4.93
N HIS A 46 -10.91 -5.64 -6.08
CA HIS A 46 -11.85 -6.46 -6.83
C HIS A 46 -11.23 -6.85 -8.17
N SER A 47 -11.54 -8.06 -8.67
CA SER A 47 -11.01 -8.57 -9.94
C SER A 47 -11.68 -7.95 -11.17
N SER A 48 -12.87 -7.37 -11.00
CA SER A 48 -13.61 -6.67 -12.06
C SER A 48 -14.29 -5.41 -11.53
N VAL A 49 -14.52 -4.45 -12.43
CA VAL A 49 -15.26 -3.22 -12.11
C VAL A 49 -16.67 -3.54 -11.61
N GLU A 50 -17.36 -4.50 -12.23
CA GLU A 50 -18.72 -4.90 -11.84
C GLU A 50 -18.78 -5.36 -10.38
N SER A 51 -17.83 -6.20 -9.96
CA SER A 51 -17.78 -6.69 -8.57
C SER A 51 -17.45 -5.59 -7.56
N ALA A 52 -16.66 -4.58 -7.97
CA ALA A 52 -16.40 -3.40 -7.15
C ALA A 52 -17.66 -2.54 -6.98
N VAL A 53 -18.42 -2.34 -8.06
CA VAL A 53 -19.67 -1.57 -8.06
C VAL A 53 -20.72 -2.22 -7.17
N GLU A 54 -20.93 -3.53 -7.31
CA GLU A 54 -21.90 -4.25 -6.48
C GLU A 54 -21.52 -4.18 -4.99
N THR A 55 -20.23 -4.36 -4.67
CA THR A 55 -19.75 -4.25 -3.28
C THR A 55 -19.93 -2.84 -2.73
N ALA A 56 -19.62 -1.81 -3.51
CA ALA A 56 -19.81 -0.41 -3.11
C ALA A 56 -21.29 -0.08 -2.90
N PHE A 57 -22.20 -0.62 -3.73
CA PHE A 57 -23.64 -0.45 -3.60
C PHE A 57 -24.17 -1.01 -2.27
N GLN A 58 -23.74 -2.22 -1.90
CA GLN A 58 -24.13 -2.81 -0.61
C GLN A 58 -23.53 -2.04 0.57
N ALA A 59 -22.25 -1.66 0.49
CA ALA A 59 -21.59 -0.87 1.54
C ALA A 59 -22.26 0.49 1.75
N GLN A 60 -22.71 1.14 0.68
CA GLN A 60 -23.42 2.42 0.76
C GLN A 60 -24.72 2.30 1.56
N LYS A 61 -25.50 1.23 1.36
CA LYS A 61 -26.75 1.00 2.10
C LYS A 61 -26.48 0.88 3.59
N THR A 62 -25.55 0.02 3.98
CA THR A 62 -25.16 -0.14 5.39
C THR A 62 -24.64 1.18 5.96
N PHE A 63 -23.84 1.93 5.20
CA PHE A 63 -23.33 3.22 5.65
C PHE A 63 -24.44 4.25 5.91
N GLN A 64 -25.51 4.27 5.09
CA GLN A 64 -26.68 5.14 5.33
C GLN A 64 -27.40 4.76 6.63
N GLU A 65 -27.54 3.46 6.92
CA GLU A 65 -28.24 2.95 8.11
C GLU A 65 -27.52 3.29 9.43
N LEU A 66 -26.19 3.49 9.41
CA LEU A 66 -25.40 3.81 10.60
C LEU A 66 -25.67 5.21 11.19
N GLY A 67 -26.26 6.12 10.41
CA GLY A 67 -26.59 7.48 10.83
C GLY A 67 -25.41 8.45 10.97
N LEU A 68 -25.73 9.69 11.37
CA LEU A 68 -24.78 10.82 11.34
C LEU A 68 -23.59 10.67 12.30
N GLU A 69 -23.79 10.09 13.47
CA GLU A 69 -22.73 9.97 14.49
C GLU A 69 -21.62 9.01 14.03
N HIS A 70 -21.99 7.87 13.46
CA HIS A 70 -20.99 6.94 12.89
C HIS A 70 -20.33 7.53 11.65
N ARG A 71 -21.10 8.23 10.81
CA ARG A 71 -20.53 8.95 9.66
C ARG A 71 -19.44 9.94 10.09
N LYS A 72 -19.66 10.75 11.14
CA LYS A 72 -18.64 11.65 11.69
C LYS A 72 -17.38 10.90 12.12
N LYS A 73 -17.53 9.79 12.85
CA LYS A 73 -16.39 8.95 13.30
C LYS A 73 -15.60 8.39 12.12
N ILE A 74 -16.28 7.91 11.08
CA ILE A 74 -15.65 7.36 9.88
C ILE A 74 -14.87 8.45 9.14
N ILE A 75 -15.49 9.62 8.92
CA ILE A 75 -14.83 10.77 8.29
C ILE A 75 -13.60 11.20 9.08
N GLU A 76 -13.70 11.30 10.40
CA GLU A 76 -12.58 11.69 11.25
C GLU A 76 -11.42 10.70 11.12
N SER A 77 -11.69 9.40 11.13
CA SER A 77 -10.68 8.37 10.90
C SER A 77 -10.00 8.49 9.52
N ILE A 78 -10.78 8.79 8.47
CA ILE A 78 -10.24 9.03 7.11
C ILE A 78 -9.34 10.26 7.11
N ARG A 79 -9.74 11.37 7.75
CA ARG A 79 -8.95 12.60 7.83
C ARG A 79 -7.62 12.37 8.54
N GLN A 80 -7.66 11.73 9.71
CA GLN A 80 -6.45 11.41 10.46
C GLN A 80 -5.50 10.52 9.64
N SER A 81 -6.04 9.54 8.93
CA SER A 81 -5.27 8.68 8.03
C SER A 81 -4.66 9.47 6.87
N ALA A 82 -5.41 10.38 6.26
CA ALA A 82 -4.92 11.23 5.16
C ALA A 82 -3.81 12.19 5.61
N ILE A 83 -3.95 12.80 6.79
CA ILE A 83 -2.93 13.67 7.38
C ILE A 83 -1.65 12.88 7.67
N LYS A 84 -1.78 11.74 8.36
CA LYS A 84 -0.65 10.87 8.70
C LYS A 84 0.14 10.41 7.47
N ASN A 85 -0.55 10.20 6.35
CA ASN A 85 0.07 9.70 5.11
C ASN A 85 0.28 10.78 4.04
N ALA A 86 0.11 12.07 4.37
CA ALA A 86 0.14 13.15 3.37
C ALA A 86 1.45 13.20 2.57
N GLU A 87 2.59 13.01 3.25
CA GLU A 87 3.93 12.93 2.65
C GLU A 87 4.11 11.69 1.78
N TYR A 88 3.74 10.52 2.31
CA TYR A 88 3.84 9.27 1.57
C TYR A 88 3.03 9.30 0.27
N LEU A 89 1.78 9.77 0.33
CA LEU A 89 0.92 9.91 -0.85
C LEU A 89 1.45 10.95 -1.85
N ALA A 90 2.04 12.04 -1.35
CA ALA A 90 2.66 13.04 -2.21
C ALA A 90 3.86 12.48 -2.97
N LYS A 91 4.71 11.70 -2.28
CA LYS A 91 5.87 11.02 -2.87
C LYS A 91 5.44 10.03 -3.94
N LEU A 92 4.54 9.10 -3.60
CA LEU A 92 4.00 8.12 -4.54
C LEU A 92 3.45 8.78 -5.82
N ALA A 93 2.64 9.82 -5.65
CA ALA A 93 2.03 10.49 -6.80
C ALA A 93 3.07 11.15 -7.73
N VAL A 94 4.16 11.72 -7.21
CA VAL A 94 5.24 12.26 -8.06
C VAL A 94 6.04 11.12 -8.70
N GLU A 95 6.33 10.07 -7.94
CA GLU A 95 7.11 8.93 -8.43
C GLU A 95 6.40 8.19 -9.56
N GLU A 96 5.10 7.97 -9.44
CA GLU A 96 4.27 7.29 -10.44
C GLU A 96 4.00 8.19 -11.66
N THR A 97 3.50 9.40 -11.44
CA THR A 97 2.98 10.24 -12.55
C THR A 97 4.02 11.16 -13.17
N LYS A 98 5.15 11.41 -12.48
CA LYS A 98 6.16 12.43 -12.82
C LYS A 98 5.60 13.86 -12.95
N MET A 99 4.41 14.14 -12.42
CA MET A 99 3.73 15.43 -12.54
C MET A 99 3.66 16.20 -11.22
N GLY A 100 3.94 17.51 -11.28
CA GLY A 100 3.80 18.45 -10.17
C GLY A 100 4.98 18.43 -9.19
N ARG A 101 4.85 19.15 -8.07
CA ARG A 101 5.89 19.28 -7.03
C ARG A 101 5.46 18.54 -5.77
N TYR A 102 6.41 17.84 -5.14
CA TYR A 102 6.18 17.03 -3.93
C TYR A 102 5.57 17.86 -2.80
N GLU A 103 6.16 19.01 -2.49
CA GLU A 103 5.76 19.91 -1.40
C GLU A 103 4.34 20.42 -1.60
N HIS A 104 3.99 20.78 -2.84
CA HIS A 104 2.64 21.23 -3.18
C HIS A 104 1.62 20.09 -3.05
N LYS A 105 2.00 18.84 -3.34
CA LYS A 105 1.11 17.68 -3.15
C LYS A 105 0.90 17.38 -1.66
N ILE A 106 1.90 17.56 -0.79
CA ILE A 106 1.70 17.48 0.67
C ILE A 106 0.63 18.48 1.09
N GLN A 107 0.81 19.76 0.74
CA GLN A 107 -0.13 20.81 1.10
C GLN A 107 -1.53 20.56 0.54
N LYS A 108 -1.63 20.02 -0.68
CA LYS A 108 -2.91 19.63 -1.27
C LYS A 108 -3.61 18.51 -0.49
N ASN A 109 -2.86 17.48 -0.07
CA ASN A 109 -3.40 16.38 0.73
C ASN A 109 -3.86 16.88 2.12
N LEU A 110 -3.06 17.71 2.78
CA LEU A 110 -3.42 18.32 4.06
C LEU A 110 -4.64 19.26 3.93
N LEU A 111 -4.72 20.03 2.84
CA LEU A 111 -5.85 20.91 2.58
C LEU A 111 -7.14 20.11 2.44
N ALA A 112 -7.11 19.05 1.64
CA ALA A 112 -8.27 18.17 1.44
C ALA A 112 -8.70 17.53 2.77
N ALA A 113 -7.76 17.04 3.58
CA ALA A 113 -8.11 16.42 4.85
C ALA A 113 -8.68 17.41 5.89
N ASN A 114 -8.16 18.65 5.94
CA ASN A 114 -8.53 19.60 7.00
C ASN A 114 -9.71 20.52 6.64
N LYS A 115 -9.98 20.76 5.34
CA LYS A 115 -10.92 21.82 4.91
C LYS A 115 -12.12 21.34 4.12
N THR A 116 -12.25 20.05 3.83
CA THR A 116 -13.50 19.56 3.22
C THR A 116 -14.63 19.59 4.25
N PRO A 117 -15.82 20.13 3.92
CA PRO A 117 -16.94 20.20 4.86
C PRO A 117 -17.57 18.84 5.15
N GLY A 118 -17.43 17.91 4.19
CA GLY A 118 -17.78 16.50 4.29
C GLY A 118 -16.70 15.70 4.96
#